data_AF-A0A536W664-F1
#
_entry.id   AF-A0A536W664-F1
#
_cell.length_a   1.000
_cell.length_b   1.000
_cell.length_c   1.000
_cell.angle_alpha   90.00
_cell.angle_beta   90.00
_cell.angle_gamma   90.00
#
_symmetry.space_group_name_H-M   'P 1'
#
loop_
_entity.id
_entity.type
_entity.pdbx_description
1 polymer ?
#
loop_
_entity_poly.entity_id
_entity_poly.type
_entity_poly.pdbx_seq_one_letter_code
_entity_poly.pdbx_strand_id
1 'polypeptide(L)' 'MSKLPPPDVMYRALANRDPAYDGIFYVAVKTTRIFCRSVCHARTPKRENV' A
#
# COMPACT_ATOMS: atom_id res chain seq x y z
N MET A 1 14.32 -14.32 5.62
CA MET A 1 14.63 -13.41 4.48
C MET A 1 13.38 -12.62 4.15
N SER A 2 13.26 -11.38 4.62
CA SER A 2 12.06 -10.56 4.38
C SER A 2 12.11 -10.02 2.95
N LYS A 3 11.56 -10.79 1.99
CA LYS A 3 11.43 -10.40 0.58
C LYS A 3 10.24 -9.45 0.48
N LEU A 4 10.48 -8.19 0.76
CA LEU A 4 9.48 -7.15 0.55
C LEU A 4 9.27 -7.00 -0.97
N PRO A 5 8.01 -7.00 -1.48
CA PRO A 5 7.74 -6.86 -2.91
C PRO A 5 8.22 -5.50 -3.45
N PRO A 6 8.47 -5.37 -4.76
CA PRO A 6 8.85 -4.09 -5.36
C PRO A 6 7.77 -3.02 -5.11
N PRO A 7 8.15 -1.73 -5.00
CA PRO A 7 7.20 -0.62 -4.77
C PRO A 7 6.06 -0.57 -5.80
N ASP A 8 6.35 -0.91 -7.06
CA ASP A 8 5.34 -0.98 -8.11
C ASP A 8 4.25 -2.02 -7.85
N VAL A 9 4.67 -3.18 -7.33
CA VAL A 9 3.77 -4.28 -6.97
C VAL A 9 2.93 -3.90 -5.75
N MET A 10 3.53 -3.24 -4.76
CA MET A 10 2.80 -2.75 -3.59
C MET A 10 1.72 -1.74 -3.96
N TYR A 11 2.05 -0.78 -4.84
CA TYR A 11 1.09 0.21 -5.28
C TYR A 11 -0.06 -0.43 -6.08
N ARG A 12 0.26 -1.41 -6.92
CA ARG A 12 -0.77 -2.18 -7.65
C ARG A 12 -1.64 -2.99 -6.71
N ALA A 13 -1.06 -3.64 -5.70
CA ALA A 13 -1.78 -4.37 -4.67
C ALA A 13 -2.69 -3.44 -3.86
N LEU A 14 -2.24 -2.23 -3.52
CA LEU A 14 -3.04 -1.20 -2.86
C LEU A 14 -4.20 -0.72 -3.75
N ALA A 15 -3.96 -0.52 -5.04
CA ALA A 15 -4.98 -0.13 -6.00
C ALA A 15 -6.04 -1.23 -6.21
N ASN A 16 -5.60 -2.50 -6.21
CA ASN A 16 -6.45 -3.68 -6.36
C ASN A 16 -7.09 -4.16 -5.05
N ARG A 17 -6.70 -3.60 -3.90
CA ARG A 17 -7.14 -4.01 -2.56
C ARG A 17 -6.88 -5.48 -2.27
N ASP A 18 -5.69 -5.93 -2.63
CA ASP A 18 -5.34 -7.35 -2.60
C ASP A 18 -5.09 -7.83 -1.16
N PRO A 19 -5.93 -8.76 -0.63
CA PRO A 19 -5.78 -9.32 0.71
C PRO A 19 -4.58 -10.25 0.85
N ALA A 20 -4.02 -10.77 -0.24
CA ALA A 20 -2.81 -11.59 -0.19
C ALA A 20 -1.60 -10.82 0.35
N TYR A 21 -1.65 -9.48 0.29
CA TYR A 21 -0.60 -8.61 0.78
C TYR A 21 -0.92 -7.94 2.13
N ASP A 22 -2.07 -8.26 2.74
CA ASP A 22 -2.43 -7.69 4.04
C ASP A 22 -1.45 -8.19 5.12
N GLY A 23 -0.81 -7.27 5.83
CA GLY A 23 0.22 -7.59 6.82
C GLY A 23 1.63 -7.87 6.24
N ILE A 24 1.80 -7.93 4.91
CA ILE A 24 3.13 -8.04 4.28
C ILE A 24 3.81 -6.67 4.20
N PHE A 25 3.04 -5.64 3.87
CA PHE A 25 3.52 -4.26 3.82
C PHE A 25 2.44 -3.26 4.25
N TYR A 26 2.90 -2.08 4.65
CA TYR A 26 2.05 -0.95 4.97
C TYR A 26 2.50 0.26 4.14
N VAL A 27 1.54 1.11 3.79
CA VAL A 27 1.76 2.26 2.91
C VAL A 27 1.58 3.53 3.73
N ALA A 28 2.61 4.36 3.82
CA ALA A 28 2.53 5.65 4.49
C ALA A 28 2.07 6.72 3.50
N VAL A 29 0.97 7.40 3.79
CA VAL A 29 0.47 8.49 2.94
C VAL A 29 1.06 9.81 3.43
N LYS A 30 1.90 10.44 2.63
CA LYS A 30 2.61 11.68 2.98
C LYS A 30 1.67 12.84 3.30
N THR A 31 0.55 12.93 2.58
CA THR A 31 -0.42 14.04 2.71
C THR A 31 -1.23 13.96 3.99
N THR A 32 -1.69 12.76 4.37
CA THR A 32 -2.51 12.56 5.56
C THR A 32 -1.70 12.14 6.79
N ARG A 33 -0.43 11.75 6.59
CA ARG A 33 0.46 11.16 7.61
C ARG A 33 -0.12 9.92 8.30
N ILE A 34 -1.00 9.21 7.60
CA ILE A 34 -1.61 7.96 8.06
C ILE A 34 -1.00 6.80 7.28
N PHE A 35 -0.89 5.64 7.93
CA PHE A 35 -0.55 4.40 7.24
C PHE A 35 -1.82 3.64 6.82
N CYS A 36 -1.80 3.08 5.61
CA CYS A 36 -2.85 2.24 5.09
C CYS A 36 -2.36 0.81 4.89
N ARG A 37 -3.29 -0.13 5.04
CA ARG A 37 -3.10 -1.54 4.68
C ARG A 37 -3.34 -1.73 3.18
N SER A 38 -2.83 -2.83 2.60
CA SER A 38 -3.06 -3.16 1.18
C SER A 38 -4.55 -3.26 0.83
N VAL A 39 -5.39 -3.66 1.80
CA VAL A 39 -6.85 -3.79 1.67
C VAL A 39 -7.65 -2.55 2.07
N CYS A 40 -7.00 -1.40 2.31
CA CYS A 40 -7.70 -0.22 2.81
C CYS A 40 -8.79 0.24 1.83
N HIS A 41 -9.99 0.48 2.36
CA HIS A 41 -11.14 0.98 1.58
C HIS A 41 -11.05 2.48 1.26
N ALA A 42 -10.09 3.20 1.85
CA ALA A 42 -9.85 4.61 1.56
C ALA A 42 -9.56 4.82 0.07
N ARG A 43 -9.75 6.05 -0.41
CA ARG A 43 -9.33 6.41 -1.78
C ARG A 43 -7.84 6.11 -1.94
N THR A 44 -7.52 5.38 -3.02
CA THR A 44 -6.12 5.07 -3.33
C THR A 44 -5.36 6.38 -3.50
N PRO A 45 -4.36 6.67 -2.65
CA PRO A 45 -3.54 7.86 -2.77
C PRO A 45 -2.77 7.80 -4.09
N LYS A 46 -2.47 8.96 -4.67
CA LYS A 46 -1.58 9.03 -5.84
C LYS A 46 -0.19 8.51 -5.49
N ARG A 47 0.50 7.86 -6.43
CA ARG A 47 1.88 7.33 -6.27
C ARG A 47 2.86 8.33 -5.65
N GLU A 48 2.75 9.60 -6.00
CA GLU A 48 3.59 10.69 -5.48
C GLU A 48 3.42 10.92 -3.96
N ASN A 49 2.23 10.63 -3.43
CA ASN A 49 1.84 10.86 -2.04
C ASN A 49 1.98 9.61 -1.17
N VAL A 50 2.56 8.55 -1.72
CA VAL A 50 2.90 7.28 -1.08
C VAL A 50 4.40 7.23 -0.80
#